data_AF-A0A846CQ98-F1
#
_entry.id   AF-A0A846CQ98-F1
#
_cell.length_a   1.000
_cell.length_b   1.000
_cell.length_c   1.000
_cell.angle_alpha   90.00
_cell.angle_beta   90.00
_cell.angle_gamma   90.00
#
_symmetry.space_group_name_H-M   'P 1'
#
loop_
_entity.id
_entity.type
_entity.pdbx_description
1 polymer ?
#
loop_
_entity_poly.entity_id
_entity_poly.type
_entity_poly.pdbx_seq_one_letter_code
_entity_poly.pdbx_strand_id
1 'polypeptide(L)'
;MEMFEKAVSILAFLSIGFSLTEAYLKANQIWKRKHERLVVESISVTAQLVSLFPLSIFSLNYLFQRQYVGLMDSTIFATLAVFNIIVGMSFWVPGERKKGFWTLIKETLNLERKEAGDLAKSFFKPSGAQKIINILGQVAMIDEVLDPREKQFIQSFADHWNINFSWDNLTKNRIADTAINLIHLRQDVTDYLAISPPQKQVSELKDIINALINIDEEVSEQEKLIMGELDGLLSGYISQQPNAARYHVIVVPQNERQVQVVTTSLPELIRYEIGEGFAYHSSPFYSKEYANVISDGYRSLNLLSIVTFTLPSQINSIVSEDESPN
;
A
#
# COMPACT_ATOMS: atom_id res chain seq x y z
N MET A 1 11.30 -0.14 -38.13
CA MET A 1 10.47 0.92 -37.50
C MET A 1 9.02 0.75 -37.93
N GLU A 2 8.65 0.97 -39.19
CA GLU A 2 7.24 0.88 -39.63
C GLU A 2 6.56 -0.49 -39.39
N MET A 3 7.25 -1.61 -39.66
CA MET A 3 6.70 -2.95 -39.40
C MET A 3 6.45 -3.22 -37.91
N PHE A 4 7.30 -2.65 -37.05
CA PHE A 4 7.18 -2.79 -35.60
C PHE A 4 6.02 -1.95 -35.06
N GLU A 5 5.91 -0.70 -35.49
CA GLU A 5 4.78 0.18 -35.14
C GLU A 5 3.45 -0.38 -35.59
N LYS A 6 3.40 -0.97 -36.80
CA LYS A 6 2.20 -1.64 -37.32
C LYS A 6 1.83 -2.87 -36.51
N ALA A 7 2.81 -3.68 -36.09
CA ALA A 7 2.58 -4.84 -35.23
C ALA A 7 2.04 -4.41 -33.85
N VAL A 8 2.66 -3.40 -33.23
CA VAL A 8 2.22 -2.85 -31.93
C VAL A 8 0.81 -2.27 -32.04
N SER A 9 0.47 -1.55 -33.12
CA SER A 9 -0.87 -1.00 -33.33
C SER A 9 -1.95 -2.09 -33.46
N ILE A 10 -1.66 -3.19 -34.17
CA ILE A 10 -2.56 -4.34 -34.27
C ILE A 10 -2.74 -5.00 -32.90
N LEU A 11 -1.67 -5.18 -32.14
CA LEU A 11 -1.73 -5.75 -30.78
C LEU A 11 -2.54 -4.85 -29.83
N ALA A 12 -2.35 -3.53 -29.90
CA ALA A 12 -3.11 -2.56 -29.13
C ALA A 12 -4.60 -2.56 -29.50
N PHE A 13 -4.94 -2.78 -30.77
CA PHE A 13 -6.34 -2.94 -31.17
C PHE A 13 -6.93 -4.27 -30.67
N LEU A 14 -6.17 -5.36 -30.74
CA LEU A 14 -6.58 -6.66 -30.23
C LEU A 14 -6.78 -6.67 -28.71
N SER A 15 -6.00 -5.87 -27.96
CA SER A 15 -6.15 -5.78 -26.51
C SER A 15 -7.54 -5.29 -26.09
N ILE A 16 -8.20 -4.43 -26.89
CA ILE A 16 -9.58 -4.00 -26.64
C ILE A 16 -10.53 -5.20 -26.62
N GLY A 17 -10.35 -6.17 -27.53
CA GLY A 17 -11.14 -7.40 -27.56
C GLY A 17 -10.96 -8.25 -26.31
N PHE A 18 -9.74 -8.32 -25.77
CA PHE A 18 -9.46 -8.96 -24.49
C PHE A 18 -10.10 -8.20 -23.33
N SER A 19 -9.98 -6.88 -23.26
CA SER A 19 -10.63 -6.05 -22.23
C SER A 19 -12.15 -6.19 -22.25
N LEU A 20 -12.76 -6.22 -23.43
CA LEU A 20 -14.20 -6.42 -23.57
C LEU A 20 -14.62 -7.81 -23.08
N THR A 21 -13.82 -8.83 -23.41
CA THR A 21 -14.07 -10.21 -22.95
C THR A 21 -13.93 -10.30 -21.43
N GLU A 22 -12.90 -9.70 -20.86
CA GLU A 22 -12.68 -9.64 -19.41
C GLU A 22 -13.86 -8.95 -18.70
N ALA A 23 -14.25 -7.77 -19.18
CA ALA A 23 -15.37 -7.02 -18.63
C ALA A 23 -16.68 -7.81 -18.72
N TYR A 24 -16.92 -8.48 -19.86
CA TYR A 24 -18.07 -9.35 -20.03
C TYR A 24 -18.08 -10.52 -19.04
N LEU A 25 -16.95 -11.21 -18.86
CA LEU A 25 -16.86 -12.35 -17.95
C LEU A 25 -17.11 -11.94 -16.49
N LYS A 26 -16.49 -10.84 -16.05
CA LYS A 26 -16.72 -10.25 -14.72
C LYS A 26 -18.19 -9.86 -14.53
N ALA A 27 -18.77 -9.13 -15.47
CA ALA A 27 -20.16 -8.69 -15.40
C ALA A 27 -21.14 -9.88 -15.43
N ASN A 28 -20.91 -10.88 -16.29
CA ASN A 28 -21.80 -12.02 -16.46
C ASN A 28 -21.87 -12.90 -15.20
N GLN A 29 -20.73 -13.11 -14.53
CA GLN A 29 -20.68 -13.88 -13.28
C GLN A 29 -21.54 -13.22 -12.20
N ILE A 30 -21.43 -11.90 -12.08
CA ILE A 30 -22.19 -11.09 -11.11
C ILE A 30 -23.67 -11.02 -11.53
N TRP A 31 -23.96 -10.79 -12.80
CA TRP A 31 -25.33 -10.60 -13.31
C TRP A 31 -26.25 -11.79 -13.04
N LYS A 32 -25.72 -13.02 -13.17
CA LYS A 32 -26.47 -14.25 -12.88
C LYS A 32 -26.91 -14.34 -11.41
N ARG A 33 -26.14 -13.74 -10.51
CA ARG A 33 -26.30 -13.85 -9.05
C ARG A 33 -26.64 -12.52 -8.36
N LYS A 34 -26.95 -11.46 -9.11
CA LYS A 34 -27.30 -10.12 -8.59
C LYS A 34 -28.49 -10.05 -7.61
N HIS A 35 -29.22 -11.15 -7.46
CA HIS A 35 -30.34 -11.27 -6.53
C HIS A 35 -29.90 -11.85 -5.18
N GLU A 36 -28.71 -12.46 -5.10
CA GLU A 36 -28.13 -13.01 -3.90
C GLU A 36 -27.48 -11.89 -3.09
N ARG A 37 -27.94 -11.69 -1.84
CA ARG A 37 -27.46 -10.63 -0.96
C ARG A 37 -25.94 -10.71 -0.73
N LEU A 38 -25.42 -11.91 -0.50
CA LEU A 38 -23.98 -12.17 -0.30
C LEU A 38 -23.11 -11.75 -1.50
N VAL A 39 -23.63 -11.81 -2.72
CA VAL A 39 -22.88 -11.37 -3.92
C VAL A 39 -22.84 -9.87 -4.01
N VAL A 40 -23.97 -9.24 -3.71
CA VAL A 40 -24.09 -7.81 -3.77
C VAL A 40 -23.24 -7.14 -2.69
N GLU A 41 -23.32 -7.62 -1.45
CA GLU A 41 -22.53 -7.10 -0.32
C GLU A 41 -21.02 -7.34 -0.48
N SER A 42 -20.60 -8.32 -1.31
CA SER A 42 -19.18 -8.53 -1.61
C SER A 42 -18.56 -7.49 -2.57
N ILE A 43 -19.38 -6.65 -3.19
CA ILE A 43 -18.93 -5.60 -4.13
C ILE A 43 -18.76 -4.31 -3.35
N SER A 44 -17.52 -3.84 -3.16
CA SER A 44 -17.28 -2.51 -2.59
C SER A 44 -17.67 -1.41 -3.58
N VAL A 45 -18.83 -0.81 -3.36
CA VAL A 45 -19.35 0.37 -4.07
C VAL A 45 -18.40 1.55 -3.89
N THR A 46 -17.80 1.75 -2.71
CA THR A 46 -16.82 2.81 -2.48
C THR A 46 -15.60 2.63 -3.38
N ALA A 47 -15.02 1.43 -3.46
CA ALA A 47 -13.87 1.16 -4.33
C ALA A 47 -14.20 1.41 -5.81
N GLN A 48 -15.40 1.02 -6.25
CA GLN A 48 -15.84 1.29 -7.63
C GLN A 48 -16.03 2.80 -7.87
N LEU A 49 -16.58 3.56 -6.92
CA LEU A 49 -16.70 5.01 -7.03
C LEU A 49 -15.34 5.70 -7.10
N VAL A 50 -14.39 5.31 -6.24
CA VAL A 50 -13.01 5.82 -6.26
C VAL A 50 -12.36 5.49 -7.60
N SER A 51 -12.57 4.28 -8.14
CA SER A 51 -11.98 3.88 -9.43
C SER A 51 -12.45 4.76 -10.61
N LEU A 52 -13.66 5.32 -10.55
CA LEU A 52 -14.19 6.18 -11.61
C LEU A 52 -13.40 7.49 -11.75
N PHE A 53 -12.81 8.00 -10.67
CA PHE A 53 -12.04 9.24 -10.70
C PHE A 53 -10.81 9.16 -11.62
N PRO A 54 -9.82 8.27 -11.39
CA PRO A 54 -8.68 8.13 -12.29
C PRO A 54 -9.12 7.68 -13.69
N LEU A 55 -10.12 6.78 -13.81
CA LEU A 55 -10.68 6.37 -15.11
C LEU A 55 -11.19 7.58 -15.91
N SER A 56 -11.88 8.52 -15.28
CA SER A 56 -12.39 9.73 -15.93
C SER A 56 -11.24 10.66 -16.37
N ILE A 57 -10.20 10.83 -15.54
CA ILE A 57 -9.03 11.65 -15.86
C ILE A 57 -8.26 11.03 -17.03
N PHE A 58 -8.00 9.73 -17.00
CA PHE A 58 -7.31 9.03 -18.08
C PHE A 58 -8.13 9.05 -19.37
N SER A 59 -9.44 8.81 -19.30
CA SER A 59 -10.34 8.90 -20.45
C SER A 59 -10.28 10.29 -21.10
N LEU A 60 -10.33 11.35 -20.30
CA LEU A 60 -10.21 12.73 -20.79
C LEU A 60 -8.82 12.99 -21.41
N ASN A 61 -7.76 12.52 -20.76
CA ASN A 61 -6.40 12.62 -21.28
C ASN A 61 -6.24 11.88 -22.62
N TYR A 62 -6.77 10.66 -22.74
CA TYR A 62 -6.77 9.89 -23.98
C TYR A 62 -7.57 10.56 -25.09
N LEU A 63 -8.70 11.20 -24.75
CA LEU A 63 -9.49 11.98 -25.69
C LEU A 63 -8.67 13.15 -26.26
N PHE A 64 -7.98 13.92 -25.40
CA PHE A 64 -7.15 15.04 -25.84
C PHE A 64 -5.93 14.61 -26.64
N GLN A 65 -5.31 13.49 -26.27
CA GLN A 65 -4.17 12.92 -26.99
C GLN A 65 -4.57 12.10 -28.24
N ARG A 66 -5.87 12.01 -28.54
CA ARG A 66 -6.43 11.18 -29.64
C ARG A 66 -6.00 9.71 -29.58
N GLN A 67 -5.77 9.19 -28.38
CA GLN A 67 -5.41 7.79 -28.12
C GLN A 67 -6.68 6.94 -28.01
N TYR A 68 -7.27 6.60 -29.15
CA TYR A 68 -8.57 5.91 -29.21
C TYR A 68 -8.58 4.54 -28.52
N VAL A 69 -7.46 3.80 -28.55
CA VAL A 69 -7.36 2.51 -27.86
C VAL A 69 -7.52 2.66 -26.35
N GLY A 70 -6.74 3.56 -25.73
CA GLY A 70 -6.84 3.85 -24.30
C GLY A 70 -8.19 4.45 -23.91
N LEU A 71 -8.77 5.30 -24.77
CA LEU A 71 -10.11 5.83 -24.57
C LEU A 71 -11.18 4.73 -24.55
N MET A 72 -11.13 3.79 -25.50
CA MET A 72 -12.07 2.67 -25.54
C MET A 72 -11.90 1.74 -24.34
N ASP A 73 -10.66 1.43 -23.97
CA ASP A 73 -10.34 0.59 -22.82
C ASP A 73 -10.85 1.19 -21.50
N SER A 74 -10.51 2.45 -21.23
CA SER A 74 -11.01 3.18 -20.05
C SER A 74 -12.54 3.29 -20.04
N THR A 75 -13.19 3.43 -21.19
CA THR A 75 -14.66 3.46 -21.29
C THR A 75 -15.28 2.11 -20.94
N ILE A 76 -14.67 0.99 -21.36
CA ILE A 76 -15.12 -0.37 -21.01
C ILE A 76 -15.06 -0.56 -19.48
N PHE A 77 -13.94 -0.21 -18.85
CA PHE A 77 -13.79 -0.37 -17.40
C PHE A 77 -14.65 0.62 -16.59
N ALA A 78 -14.84 1.84 -17.07
CA ALA A 78 -15.78 2.79 -16.45
C ALA A 78 -17.22 2.25 -16.50
N THR A 79 -17.64 1.66 -17.63
CA THR A 79 -18.95 1.03 -17.76
C THR A 79 -19.09 -0.16 -16.82
N LEU A 80 -18.05 -0.98 -16.68
CA LEU A 80 -18.02 -2.09 -15.74
C LEU A 80 -18.11 -1.61 -14.28
N ALA A 81 -17.40 -0.54 -13.92
CA ALA A 81 -17.46 0.04 -12.59
C ALA A 81 -18.86 0.57 -12.25
N VAL A 82 -19.50 1.27 -13.19
CA VAL A 82 -20.89 1.71 -13.05
C VAL A 82 -21.83 0.52 -12.89
N PHE A 83 -21.65 -0.54 -13.68
CA PHE A 83 -22.41 -1.78 -13.53
C PHE A 83 -22.26 -2.39 -12.13
N ASN A 84 -21.03 -2.47 -11.61
CA ASN A 84 -20.75 -3.02 -10.28
C ASN A 84 -21.36 -2.17 -9.17
N ILE A 85 -21.27 -0.84 -9.25
CA ILE A 85 -21.94 0.09 -8.31
C ILE A 85 -23.44 -0.20 -8.29
N ILE A 86 -24.03 -0.28 -9.48
CA ILE A 86 -25.45 -0.54 -9.67
C ILE A 86 -25.88 -1.86 -9.02
N VAL A 87 -25.11 -2.93 -9.21
CA VAL A 87 -25.38 -4.22 -8.55
C VAL A 87 -25.15 -4.15 -7.03
N GLY A 88 -24.02 -3.56 -6.61
CA GLY A 88 -23.60 -3.39 -5.20
C GLY A 88 -24.62 -2.66 -4.33
N MET A 89 -25.41 -1.76 -4.92
CA MET A 89 -26.50 -1.04 -4.25
C MET A 89 -27.73 -1.90 -3.90
N SER A 90 -27.69 -3.23 -4.08
CA SER A 90 -28.81 -4.13 -3.76
C SER A 90 -30.10 -3.87 -4.53
N PHE A 91 -30.03 -3.13 -5.63
CA PHE A 91 -31.21 -2.72 -6.40
C PHE A 91 -32.06 -3.91 -6.88
N TRP A 92 -31.44 -5.06 -7.20
CA TRP A 92 -32.14 -6.26 -7.67
C TRP A 92 -32.53 -7.25 -6.57
N VAL A 93 -32.13 -7.03 -5.33
CA VAL A 93 -32.38 -7.93 -4.19
C VAL A 93 -33.88 -7.86 -3.80
N PRO A 94 -34.54 -9.01 -3.56
CA PRO A 94 -35.93 -9.03 -3.11
C PRO A 94 -36.11 -8.27 -1.78
N GLY A 95 -37.06 -7.33 -1.72
CA GLY A 95 -37.33 -6.49 -0.53
C GLY A 95 -36.81 -5.06 -0.63
N GLU A 96 -35.73 -4.83 -1.38
CA GLU A 96 -35.08 -3.51 -1.51
C GLU A 96 -35.58 -2.69 -2.72
N ARG A 97 -36.32 -3.34 -3.65
CA ARG A 97 -36.82 -2.75 -4.91
C ARG A 97 -37.75 -1.53 -4.77
N LYS A 98 -38.26 -1.24 -3.57
CA LYS A 98 -39.16 -0.11 -3.30
C LYS A 98 -38.42 1.15 -2.84
N LYS A 99 -37.12 1.06 -2.56
CA LYS A 99 -36.31 2.20 -2.10
C LYS A 99 -35.81 3.03 -3.28
N GLY A 100 -35.65 4.33 -3.08
CA GLY A 100 -35.13 5.24 -4.10
C GLY A 100 -33.63 5.05 -4.34
N PHE A 101 -33.17 5.33 -5.56
CA PHE A 101 -31.76 5.19 -5.97
C PHE A 101 -30.78 5.86 -5.00
N TRP A 102 -31.06 7.12 -4.61
CA TRP A 102 -30.25 7.87 -3.65
C TRP A 102 -30.30 7.30 -2.23
N THR A 103 -31.41 6.68 -1.85
CA THR A 103 -31.55 6.01 -0.55
C THR A 103 -30.66 4.78 -0.49
N LEU A 104 -30.63 3.98 -1.57
CA LEU A 104 -29.79 2.78 -1.67
C LEU A 104 -28.29 3.13 -1.70
N ILE A 105 -27.89 4.20 -2.41
CA ILE A 105 -26.51 4.73 -2.35
C ILE A 105 -26.13 5.03 -0.90
N LYS A 106 -26.94 5.83 -0.22
CA LYS A 106 -26.64 6.28 1.15
C LYS A 106 -26.65 5.12 2.16
N GLU A 107 -27.54 4.15 2.00
CA GLU A 107 -27.56 2.94 2.84
C GLU A 107 -26.33 2.08 2.59
N THR A 108 -25.94 1.85 1.34
CA THR A 108 -24.80 1.00 0.99
C THR A 108 -23.47 1.63 1.43
N LEU A 109 -23.29 2.94 1.23
CA LEU A 109 -22.11 3.65 1.73
C LEU A 109 -22.04 3.67 3.26
N ASN A 110 -23.18 3.83 3.94
CA ASN A 110 -23.23 3.72 5.40
C ASN A 110 -23.03 2.28 5.90
N LEU A 111 -23.43 1.27 5.13
CA LEU A 111 -23.22 -0.14 5.43
C LEU A 111 -21.74 -0.50 5.27
N GLU A 112 -21.07 -0.08 4.19
CA GLU A 112 -19.61 -0.26 4.02
C GLU A 112 -18.81 0.47 5.11
N ARG A 113 -19.23 1.69 5.47
CA ARG A 113 -18.64 2.42 6.61
C ARG A 113 -18.88 1.70 7.95
N LYS A 114 -20.04 1.05 8.10
CA LYS A 114 -20.33 0.19 9.27
C LYS A 114 -19.56 -1.13 9.22
N GLU A 115 -19.32 -1.70 8.05
CA GLU A 115 -18.49 -2.90 7.87
C GLU A 115 -17.03 -2.63 8.23
N ALA A 116 -16.48 -1.44 7.92
CA ALA A 116 -15.20 -1.01 8.45
C ALA A 116 -15.18 -0.88 9.98
N GLY A 117 -16.32 -0.50 10.59
CA GLY A 117 -16.51 -0.52 12.05
C GLY A 117 -16.79 -1.92 12.62
N ASP A 118 -17.36 -2.83 11.84
CA ASP A 118 -17.59 -4.24 12.19
C ASP A 118 -16.33 -5.09 11.95
N LEU A 119 -15.37 -4.60 11.16
CA LEU A 119 -13.99 -5.11 11.07
C LEU A 119 -13.32 -5.09 12.44
N ALA A 120 -13.50 -4.02 13.23
CA ALA A 120 -13.01 -3.95 14.61
C ALA A 120 -13.66 -4.99 15.54
N LYS A 121 -14.92 -5.39 15.28
CA LYS A 121 -15.63 -6.41 16.07
C LYS A 121 -15.36 -7.84 15.62
N SER A 122 -15.02 -8.04 14.34
CA SER A 122 -14.74 -9.34 13.73
C SER A 122 -13.25 -9.72 13.78
N PHE A 123 -12.36 -8.73 13.92
CA PHE A 123 -10.93 -8.94 14.13
C PHE A 123 -10.68 -9.31 15.60
N PHE A 124 -10.66 -10.62 15.87
CA PHE A 124 -10.32 -11.19 17.17
C PHE A 124 -8.99 -10.66 17.70
N LYS A 125 -8.88 -10.47 19.03
CA LYS A 125 -7.65 -9.98 19.68
C LYS A 125 -6.41 -10.76 19.17
N PRO A 126 -5.56 -10.12 18.36
CA PRO A 126 -4.46 -10.80 17.70
C PRO A 126 -3.28 -11.07 18.63
N SER A 127 -2.43 -12.04 18.29
CA SER A 127 -1.11 -12.15 18.92
C SER A 127 -0.31 -10.90 18.58
N GLY A 128 0.14 -10.15 19.58
CA GLY A 128 0.80 -8.86 19.36
C GLY A 128 -0.14 -7.67 19.17
N ALA A 129 -1.39 -7.74 19.64
CA ALA A 129 -2.36 -6.64 19.54
C ALA A 129 -1.83 -5.26 19.99
N GLN A 130 -0.97 -5.21 21.01
CA GLN A 130 -0.32 -3.96 21.41
C GLN A 130 0.57 -3.37 20.30
N LYS A 131 1.34 -4.22 19.60
CA LYS A 131 2.18 -3.79 18.47
C LYS A 131 1.31 -3.28 17.33
N ILE A 132 0.19 -3.95 17.04
CA ILE A 132 -0.77 -3.48 16.03
C ILE A 132 -1.32 -2.10 16.37
N ILE A 133 -1.79 -1.88 17.60
CA ILE A 133 -2.29 -0.56 18.02
C ILE A 133 -1.22 0.51 17.89
N ASN A 134 0.04 0.21 18.25
CA ASN A 134 1.15 1.15 18.10
C ASN A 134 1.47 1.46 16.62
N ILE A 135 1.40 0.45 15.74
CA ILE A 135 1.56 0.61 14.29
C ILE A 135 0.46 1.52 13.74
N LEU A 136 -0.80 1.22 14.04
CA LEU A 136 -1.94 2.03 13.59
C LEU A 136 -1.83 3.48 14.09
N GLY A 137 -1.47 3.67 15.36
CA GLY A 137 -1.25 4.99 15.92
C GLY A 137 -0.11 5.77 15.25
N GLN A 138 0.95 5.11 14.79
CA GLN A 138 2.02 5.75 14.04
C GLN A 138 1.62 6.08 12.59
N VAL A 139 0.84 5.20 11.95
CA VAL A 139 0.29 5.44 10.61
C VAL A 139 -0.60 6.68 10.62
N ALA A 140 -1.57 6.76 11.54
CA ALA A 140 -2.49 7.90 11.68
C ALA A 140 -1.81 9.21 12.10
N MET A 141 -0.53 9.17 12.44
CA MET A 141 0.22 10.34 12.83
C MET A 141 1.19 10.76 11.71
N ILE A 142 1.34 10.00 10.63
CA ILE A 142 2.51 10.10 9.74
C ILE A 142 2.72 11.49 9.14
N ASP A 143 1.63 12.20 8.86
CA ASP A 143 1.57 13.56 8.31
C ASP A 143 1.57 14.67 9.38
N GLU A 144 1.74 14.30 10.66
CA GLU A 144 1.72 15.16 11.84
C GLU A 144 0.34 15.75 12.21
N VAL A 145 -0.73 15.33 11.54
CA VAL A 145 -2.09 15.78 11.80
C VAL A 145 -2.98 14.59 12.15
N LEU A 146 -3.32 14.45 13.43
CA LEU A 146 -4.21 13.37 13.86
C LEU A 146 -5.69 13.76 13.68
N ASP A 147 -6.39 13.15 12.72
CA ASP A 147 -7.82 13.39 12.54
C ASP A 147 -8.65 12.72 13.66
N PRO A 148 -9.67 13.39 14.23
CA PRO A 148 -10.53 12.81 15.25
C PRO A 148 -11.19 11.48 14.85
N ARG A 149 -11.46 11.26 13.56
CA ARG A 149 -12.06 10.05 13.00
C ARG A 149 -11.09 8.88 13.02
N GLU A 150 -9.83 9.08 12.63
CA GLU A 150 -8.77 8.07 12.72
C GLU A 150 -8.50 7.69 14.17
N LYS A 151 -8.44 8.69 15.04
CA LYS A 151 -8.33 8.49 16.49
C LYS A 151 -9.46 7.62 17.02
N GLN A 152 -10.70 7.93 16.66
CA GLN A 152 -11.87 7.14 17.07
C GLN A 152 -11.82 5.72 16.50
N PHE A 153 -11.39 5.55 15.26
CA PHE A 153 -11.24 4.25 14.62
C PHE A 153 -10.23 3.38 15.36
N ILE A 154 -9.02 3.87 15.62
CA ILE A 154 -7.99 3.14 16.36
C ILE A 154 -8.42 2.86 17.80
N GLN A 155 -9.07 3.83 18.46
CA GLN A 155 -9.58 3.66 19.82
C GLN A 155 -10.60 2.51 19.88
N SER A 156 -11.42 2.30 18.84
CA SER A 156 -12.38 1.20 18.82
C SER A 156 -11.72 -0.19 18.92
N PHE A 157 -10.55 -0.39 18.30
CA PHE A 157 -9.76 -1.62 18.43
C PHE A 157 -9.12 -1.73 19.81
N ALA A 158 -8.56 -0.64 20.33
CA ALA A 158 -7.94 -0.62 21.65
C ALA A 158 -8.95 -0.98 22.75
N ASP A 159 -10.14 -0.37 22.70
CA ASP A 159 -11.24 -0.63 23.61
C ASP A 159 -11.73 -2.08 23.49
N HIS A 160 -11.95 -2.57 22.26
CA HIS A 160 -12.42 -3.93 22.02
C HIS A 160 -11.43 -5.00 22.51
N TRP A 161 -10.13 -4.74 22.40
CA TRP A 161 -9.08 -5.66 22.86
C TRP A 161 -8.66 -5.45 24.33
N ASN A 162 -9.29 -4.49 25.02
CA ASN A 162 -8.98 -4.07 26.37
C ASN A 162 -7.48 -3.73 26.53
N ILE A 163 -6.99 -2.88 25.62
CA ILE A 163 -5.61 -2.40 25.58
C ILE A 163 -5.58 -0.97 26.11
N ASN A 164 -4.77 -0.74 27.13
CA ASN A 164 -4.53 0.60 27.64
C ASN A 164 -3.58 1.35 26.69
N PHE A 165 -4.15 2.15 25.80
CA PHE A 165 -3.43 2.93 24.79
C PHE A 165 -3.54 4.42 25.10
N SER A 166 -2.40 5.11 25.10
CA SER A 166 -2.34 6.55 25.34
C SER A 166 -1.68 7.25 24.16
N TRP A 167 -2.44 8.14 23.54
CA TRP A 167 -1.97 9.02 22.46
C TRP A 167 -0.81 9.91 22.90
N ASP A 168 -0.79 10.35 24.16
CA ASP A 168 0.27 11.20 24.70
C ASP A 168 1.65 10.53 24.68
N ASN A 169 1.70 9.21 24.86
CA ASN A 169 2.95 8.44 24.81
C ASN A 169 3.49 8.35 23.38
N LEU A 170 2.62 8.25 22.38
CA LEU A 170 3.04 8.28 20.98
C LEU A 170 3.57 9.66 20.59
N THR A 171 2.89 10.74 20.99
CA THR A 171 3.33 12.10 20.66
C THR A 171 4.66 12.46 21.32
N LYS A 172 4.92 12.01 22.56
CA LYS A 172 6.18 12.28 23.28
C LYS A 172 7.39 11.52 22.73
N ASN A 173 7.17 10.35 22.14
CA ASN A 173 8.23 9.51 21.58
C ASN A 173 8.56 9.87 20.12
N ARG A 174 7.85 10.83 19.51
CA ARG A 174 8.18 11.28 18.15
C ARG A 174 9.41 12.16 18.15
N ILE A 175 10.32 11.82 17.24
CA ILE A 175 11.49 12.63 16.93
C ILE A 175 11.06 13.63 15.85
N ALA A 176 11.60 14.85 15.89
CA ALA A 176 11.24 15.94 14.97
C ALA A 176 11.59 15.66 13.48
N ASP A 177 12.25 14.54 13.18
CA ASP A 177 12.63 14.15 11.82
C ASP A 177 11.66 13.09 11.28
N THR A 178 10.93 13.46 10.22
CA THR A 178 9.97 12.60 9.52
C THR A 178 10.60 11.31 9.01
N ALA A 179 11.86 11.33 8.56
CA ALA A 179 12.53 10.13 8.06
C ALA A 179 12.77 9.11 9.17
N ILE A 180 13.13 9.57 10.37
CA ILE A 180 13.34 8.72 11.54
C ILE A 180 12.02 8.08 11.98
N ASN A 181 10.91 8.84 11.97
CA ASN A 181 9.58 8.31 12.28
C ASN A 181 9.15 7.22 11.28
N LEU A 182 9.45 7.39 9.99
CA LEU A 182 9.19 6.38 8.96
C LEU A 182 9.98 5.08 9.19
N ILE A 183 11.24 5.18 9.64
CA ILE A 183 12.09 4.03 9.99
C ILE A 183 11.50 3.28 11.19
N HIS A 184 11.12 4.00 12.25
CA HIS A 184 10.52 3.40 13.44
C HIS A 184 9.23 2.64 13.13
N LEU A 185 8.33 3.21 12.34
CA LEU A 185 7.11 2.54 11.93
C LEU A 185 7.41 1.25 11.15
N ARG A 186 8.34 1.29 10.21
CA ARG A 186 8.77 0.10 9.46
C ARG A 186 9.37 -0.96 10.39
N GLN A 187 10.16 -0.54 11.37
CA GLN A 187 10.74 -1.45 12.36
C GLN A 187 9.66 -2.09 13.22
N ASP A 188 8.66 -1.34 13.68
CA ASP A 188 7.56 -1.87 14.48
C ASP A 188 6.73 -2.91 13.72
N VAL A 189 6.51 -2.68 12.42
CA VAL A 189 5.89 -3.67 11.53
C VAL A 189 6.77 -4.91 11.39
N THR A 190 8.08 -4.73 11.19
CA THR A 190 9.05 -5.83 11.10
C THR A 190 9.07 -6.67 12.37
N ASP A 191 9.09 -6.02 13.55
CA ASP A 191 9.06 -6.66 14.86
C ASP A 191 7.74 -7.41 15.10
N TYR A 192 6.62 -6.87 14.60
CA TYR A 192 5.34 -7.56 14.62
C TYR A 192 5.33 -8.78 13.69
N LEU A 193 5.97 -8.73 12.53
CA LEU A 193 6.10 -9.90 11.67
C LEU A 193 7.07 -10.96 12.26
N ALA A 194 8.08 -10.52 13.02
CA ALA A 194 9.04 -11.41 13.68
C ALA A 194 8.40 -12.31 14.75
N ILE A 195 7.27 -11.91 15.36
CA ILE A 195 6.50 -12.81 16.26
C ILE A 195 5.72 -13.89 15.51
N SER A 196 5.91 -14.01 14.19
CA SER A 196 5.33 -15.02 13.32
C SER A 196 3.79 -15.09 13.39
N PRO A 197 3.07 -13.96 13.20
CA PRO A 197 1.60 -13.95 13.22
C PRO A 197 1.02 -14.79 12.06
N PRO A 198 -0.17 -15.38 12.21
CA PRO A 198 -0.84 -16.09 11.11
C PRO A 198 -1.02 -15.18 9.88
N GLN A 199 -0.84 -15.73 8.67
CA GLN A 199 -0.96 -14.95 7.43
C GLN A 199 -2.31 -14.22 7.29
N LYS A 200 -3.39 -14.86 7.75
CA LYS A 200 -4.72 -14.25 7.79
C LYS A 200 -4.73 -12.96 8.62
N GLN A 201 -4.08 -12.97 9.78
CA GLN A 201 -3.97 -11.81 10.67
C GLN A 201 -3.15 -10.67 10.03
N VAL A 202 -2.15 -11.00 9.23
CA VAL A 202 -1.35 -10.02 8.48
C VAL A 202 -2.15 -9.42 7.33
N SER A 203 -2.96 -10.23 6.63
CA SER A 203 -3.90 -9.73 5.63
C SER A 203 -4.93 -8.77 6.23
N GLU A 204 -5.53 -9.16 7.37
CA GLU A 204 -6.50 -8.32 8.08
C GLU A 204 -5.84 -7.01 8.58
N LEU A 205 -4.60 -7.05 9.06
CA LEU A 205 -3.85 -5.84 9.41
C LEU A 205 -3.64 -4.92 8.20
N LYS A 206 -3.27 -5.48 7.05
CA LYS A 206 -3.13 -4.72 5.80
C LYS A 206 -4.46 -4.03 5.44
N ASP A 207 -5.58 -4.74 5.54
CA ASP A 207 -6.90 -4.19 5.27
C ASP A 207 -7.28 -3.08 6.26
N ILE A 208 -6.92 -3.21 7.54
CA ILE A 208 -7.15 -2.19 8.57
C ILE A 208 -6.30 -0.94 8.32
N ILE A 209 -5.03 -1.08 7.93
CA ILE A 209 -4.15 0.05 7.56
C ILE A 209 -4.71 0.77 6.33
N ASN A 210 -5.15 0.02 5.33
CA ASN A 210 -5.85 0.58 4.16
C ASN A 210 -7.11 1.34 4.57
N ALA A 211 -7.93 0.77 5.44
CA ALA A 211 -9.14 1.43 5.91
C ALA A 211 -8.78 2.74 6.63
N LEU A 212 -7.82 2.69 7.56
CA LEU A 212 -7.36 3.83 8.36
C LEU A 212 -6.97 5.04 7.49
N ILE A 213 -6.07 4.84 6.52
CA ILE A 213 -5.56 5.90 5.63
C ILE A 213 -6.66 6.50 4.74
N ASN A 214 -7.79 5.80 4.55
CA ASN A 214 -8.90 6.30 3.72
C ASN A 214 -10.07 6.85 4.54
N ILE A 215 -9.95 6.95 5.87
CA ILE A 215 -11.06 7.37 6.75
C ILE A 215 -11.49 8.81 6.50
N ASP A 216 -10.54 9.68 6.23
CA ASP A 216 -10.76 11.11 6.12
C ASP A 216 -11.05 11.61 4.71
N GLU A 217 -10.98 10.70 3.72
CA GLU A 217 -11.13 10.91 2.27
C GLU A 217 -9.98 11.72 1.62
N GLU A 218 -8.89 12.01 2.34
CA GLU A 218 -7.72 12.75 1.84
C GLU A 218 -6.42 11.99 2.12
N VAL A 219 -5.83 11.37 1.09
CA VAL A 219 -4.55 10.65 1.27
C VAL A 219 -3.37 11.58 0.98
N SER A 220 -2.57 11.88 2.01
CA SER A 220 -1.35 12.67 1.93
C SER A 220 -0.23 11.95 1.16
N GLU A 221 0.80 12.69 0.74
CA GLU A 221 1.96 12.11 0.05
C GLU A 221 2.78 11.21 0.99
N GLN A 222 2.84 11.55 2.28
CA GLN A 222 3.50 10.77 3.32
C GLN A 222 2.80 9.42 3.52
N GLU A 223 1.48 9.39 3.54
CA GLU A 223 0.69 8.17 3.64
C GLU A 223 0.83 7.27 2.41
N LYS A 224 0.85 7.83 1.20
CA LYS A 224 1.13 7.06 -0.01
C LYS A 224 2.52 6.43 0.03
N LEU A 225 3.52 7.20 0.47
CA LEU A 225 4.89 6.74 0.57
C LEU A 225 5.03 5.59 1.56
N ILE A 226 4.48 5.72 2.77
CA ILE A 226 4.55 4.65 3.76
C ILE A 226 3.71 3.44 3.36
N MET A 227 2.54 3.66 2.74
CA MET A 227 1.70 2.57 2.25
C MET A 227 2.44 1.69 1.25
N GLY A 228 3.18 2.27 0.30
CA GLY A 228 3.95 1.48 -0.67
C GLY A 228 4.99 0.56 -0.01
N GLU A 229 5.64 1.03 1.04
CA GLU A 229 6.61 0.22 1.80
C GLU A 229 5.93 -0.85 2.66
N LEU A 230 4.87 -0.49 3.40
CA LEU A 230 4.15 -1.43 4.26
C LEU A 230 3.41 -2.50 3.46
N ASP A 231 2.82 -2.14 2.32
CA ASP A 231 2.16 -3.09 1.43
C ASP A 231 3.15 -4.16 0.93
N GLY A 232 4.35 -3.74 0.55
CA GLY A 232 5.44 -4.64 0.16
C GLY A 232 5.85 -5.58 1.29
N LEU A 233 6.06 -5.05 2.50
CA LEU A 233 6.43 -5.85 3.69
C LEU A 233 5.37 -6.89 4.04
N LEU A 234 4.12 -6.47 4.17
CA LEU A 234 3.00 -7.33 4.56
C LEU A 234 2.72 -8.37 3.46
N SER A 235 2.72 -7.97 2.19
CA SER A 235 2.51 -8.88 1.06
C SER A 235 3.67 -9.87 0.89
N GLY A 236 4.91 -9.44 1.14
CA GLY A 236 6.09 -10.31 1.15
C GLY A 236 5.99 -11.40 2.22
N TYR A 237 5.51 -11.05 3.41
CA TYR A 237 5.25 -12.01 4.48
C TYR A 237 4.13 -13.01 4.12
N ILE A 238 3.00 -12.52 3.60
CA ILE A 238 1.85 -13.35 3.22
C ILE A 238 2.21 -14.33 2.10
N SER A 239 2.91 -13.84 1.07
CA SER A 239 3.29 -14.65 -0.10
C SER A 239 4.47 -15.58 0.15
N GLN A 240 5.19 -15.41 1.28
CA GLN A 240 6.46 -16.09 1.57
C GLN A 240 7.49 -15.93 0.45
N GLN A 241 7.43 -14.83 -0.31
CA GLN A 241 8.37 -14.53 -1.39
C GLN A 241 9.44 -13.54 -0.92
N PRO A 242 10.66 -13.99 -0.59
CA PRO A 242 11.71 -13.14 -0.04
C PRO A 242 12.31 -12.13 -1.04
N ASN A 243 12.11 -12.31 -2.36
CA ASN A 243 12.79 -11.54 -3.41
C ASN A 243 12.04 -10.30 -3.94
N ALA A 244 11.00 -9.84 -3.25
CA ALA A 244 10.25 -8.65 -3.65
C ALA A 244 10.88 -7.33 -3.16
N ALA A 245 11.60 -7.34 -2.03
CA ALA A 245 12.35 -6.18 -1.56
C ALA A 245 13.68 -6.06 -2.30
N ARG A 246 13.98 -4.89 -2.86
CA ARG A 246 15.14 -4.72 -3.77
C ARG A 246 15.93 -3.44 -3.56
N TYR A 247 15.43 -2.47 -2.83
CA TYR A 247 16.14 -1.20 -2.68
C TYR A 247 16.94 -1.15 -1.39
N HIS A 248 18.22 -0.84 -1.46
CA HIS A 248 19.06 -0.65 -0.28
C HIS A 248 19.52 0.79 -0.20
N VAL A 249 19.62 1.32 1.01
CA VAL A 249 20.32 2.57 1.26
C VAL A 249 21.69 2.24 1.83
N ILE A 250 22.73 2.67 1.12
CA ILE A 250 24.12 2.56 1.57
C ILE A 250 24.53 3.87 2.19
N VAL A 251 25.21 3.81 3.32
CA VAL A 251 25.79 4.95 4.03
C VAL A 251 27.30 4.76 4.13
N VAL A 252 28.07 5.73 3.65
CA VAL A 252 29.54 5.68 3.66
C VAL A 252 30.10 6.79 4.55
N PRO A 253 30.47 6.50 5.81
CA PRO A 253 31.06 7.49 6.70
C PRO A 253 32.47 7.86 6.22
N GLN A 254 32.80 9.14 6.32
CA GLN A 254 34.06 9.75 5.88
C GLN A 254 35.02 10.02 7.05
N ASN A 255 34.53 10.02 8.30
CA ASN A 255 35.33 10.28 9.50
C ASN A 255 34.74 9.59 10.74
N GLU A 256 35.52 9.50 11.81
CA GLU A 256 35.11 8.85 13.07
C GLU A 256 33.86 9.45 13.71
N ARG A 257 33.62 10.75 13.54
CA ARG A 257 32.40 11.40 14.07
C ARG A 257 31.15 10.87 13.36
N GLN A 258 31.20 10.70 12.04
CA GLN A 258 30.10 10.11 11.29
C GLN A 258 29.88 8.64 11.64
N VAL A 259 30.95 7.90 11.96
CA VAL A 259 30.83 6.52 12.48
C VAL A 259 30.07 6.51 13.81
N GLN A 260 30.37 7.44 14.71
CA GLN A 260 29.64 7.58 15.97
C GLN A 260 28.16 7.95 15.76
N VAL A 261 27.87 8.84 14.82
CA VAL A 261 26.47 9.21 14.46
C VAL A 261 25.71 7.99 13.96
N VAL A 262 26.28 7.20 13.04
CA VAL A 262 25.63 5.98 12.54
C VAL A 262 25.40 4.98 13.68
N THR A 263 26.41 4.73 14.51
CA THR A 263 26.31 3.73 15.58
C THR A 263 25.31 4.14 16.68
N THR A 264 25.16 5.44 16.92
CA THR A 264 24.29 5.96 17.99
C THR A 264 22.86 6.18 17.53
N SER A 265 22.69 6.76 16.33
CA SER A 265 21.39 7.21 15.85
C SER A 265 20.72 6.23 14.89
N LEU A 266 21.48 5.34 14.25
CA LEU A 266 21.01 4.42 13.20
C LEU A 266 21.48 2.98 13.49
N PRO A 267 21.13 2.39 14.65
CA PRO A 267 21.60 1.07 15.06
C PRO A 267 21.11 -0.08 14.15
N GLU A 268 20.10 0.17 13.34
CA GLU A 268 19.54 -0.79 12.36
C GLU A 268 20.42 -0.99 11.13
N LEU A 269 21.41 -0.12 10.91
CA LEU A 269 22.31 -0.23 9.76
C LEU A 269 23.39 -1.30 9.97
N ILE A 270 23.57 -2.15 8.96
CA ILE A 270 24.50 -3.28 8.99
C ILE A 270 25.83 -2.85 8.37
N ARG A 271 26.91 -2.99 9.13
CA ARG A 271 28.27 -2.69 8.65
C ARG A 271 28.78 -3.80 7.72
N TYR A 272 29.43 -3.42 6.63
CA TYR A 272 30.13 -4.33 5.72
C TYR A 272 31.42 -3.71 5.18
N GLU A 273 32.36 -4.56 4.76
CA GLU A 273 33.65 -4.13 4.22
C GLU A 273 33.54 -3.81 2.72
N ILE A 274 34.26 -2.76 2.30
CA ILE A 274 34.44 -2.36 0.90
C ILE A 274 35.94 -2.27 0.60
N GLY A 275 36.33 -2.26 -0.67
CA GLY A 275 37.74 -2.35 -1.09
C GLY A 275 38.70 -1.44 -0.33
N GLU A 276 38.33 -0.18 -0.08
CA GLU A 276 39.09 0.76 0.77
C GLU A 276 38.24 1.29 1.93
N GLY A 277 37.86 0.41 2.87
CA GLY A 277 37.26 0.81 4.14
C GLY A 277 36.00 0.02 4.48
N PHE A 278 35.00 0.71 5.02
CA PHE A 278 33.73 0.09 5.38
C PHE A 278 32.57 1.02 5.07
N ALA A 279 31.43 0.42 4.80
CA ALA A 279 30.17 1.10 4.61
C ALA A 279 29.10 0.43 5.48
N TYR A 280 27.96 1.08 5.56
CA TYR A 280 26.77 0.55 6.21
C TYR A 280 25.66 0.41 5.17
N HIS A 281 24.78 -0.56 5.34
CA HIS A 281 23.59 -0.68 4.50
C HIS A 281 22.35 -0.91 5.35
N SER A 282 21.22 -0.44 4.85
CA SER A 282 19.91 -0.78 5.40
C SER A 282 19.50 -2.21 5.01
N SER A 283 18.51 -2.74 5.72
CA SER A 283 17.70 -3.83 5.18
C SER A 283 17.02 -3.40 3.87
N PRO A 284 16.68 -4.34 2.97
CA PRO A 284 16.05 -4.00 1.70
C PRO A 284 14.65 -3.41 1.90
N PHE A 285 14.33 -2.41 1.09
CA PHE A 285 13.05 -1.71 0.99
C PHE A 285 12.29 -2.19 -0.26
N TYR A 286 10.97 -2.06 -0.20
CA TYR A 286 10.05 -2.43 -1.28
C TYR A 286 9.72 -1.23 -2.18
N SER A 287 9.74 0.00 -1.65
CA SER A 287 9.54 1.22 -2.43
C SER A 287 10.85 1.98 -2.66
N LYS A 288 11.06 2.42 -3.90
CA LYS A 288 12.19 3.29 -4.27
C LYS A 288 12.02 4.68 -3.66
N GLU A 289 10.81 5.20 -3.69
CA GLU A 289 10.44 6.51 -3.14
C GLU A 289 10.70 6.54 -1.65
N TYR A 290 10.29 5.49 -0.93
CA TYR A 290 10.62 5.30 0.48
C TYR A 290 12.14 5.28 0.72
N ALA A 291 12.87 4.45 -0.04
CA ALA A 291 14.33 4.37 0.08
C ALA A 291 15.03 5.73 -0.17
N ASN A 292 14.52 6.55 -1.10
CA ASN A 292 15.03 7.90 -1.35
C ASN A 292 14.80 8.82 -0.15
N VAL A 293 13.60 8.83 0.44
CA VAL A 293 13.30 9.65 1.63
C VAL A 293 14.18 9.25 2.81
N ILE A 294 14.42 7.94 3.01
CA ILE A 294 15.35 7.46 4.03
C ILE A 294 16.79 7.92 3.73
N SER A 295 17.22 7.82 2.46
CA SER A 295 18.53 8.32 2.03
C SER A 295 18.68 9.81 2.33
N ASP A 296 17.66 10.62 2.05
CA ASP A 296 17.65 12.05 2.33
C ASP A 296 17.67 12.35 3.83
N GLY A 297 16.96 11.56 4.65
CA GLY A 297 17.06 11.59 6.10
C GLY A 297 18.49 11.35 6.59
N TYR A 298 19.20 10.37 6.05
CA TYR A 298 20.61 10.17 6.41
C TYR A 298 21.51 11.33 5.97
N ARG A 299 21.20 11.97 4.84
CA ARG A 299 21.94 13.16 4.38
C ARG A 299 21.71 14.36 5.28
N SER A 300 20.53 14.50 5.90
CA SER A 300 20.25 15.55 6.90
C SER A 300 21.20 15.47 8.10
N LEU A 301 21.67 14.25 8.43
CA LEU A 301 22.67 13.98 9.46
C LEU A 301 24.13 14.20 8.99
N ASN A 302 24.35 14.83 7.85
CA ASN A 302 25.64 15.00 7.18
C ASN A 302 26.34 13.67 6.84
N LEU A 303 25.57 12.62 6.52
CA LEU A 303 26.11 11.34 6.05
C LEU A 303 26.00 11.24 4.53
N LEU A 304 27.02 10.69 3.88
CA LEU A 304 26.92 10.33 2.47
C LEU A 304 26.06 9.07 2.35
N SER A 305 24.91 9.19 1.69
CA SER A 305 24.00 8.06 1.46
C SER A 305 23.60 7.95 -0.02
N ILE A 306 23.38 6.73 -0.50
CA ILE A 306 22.93 6.43 -1.86
C ILE A 306 21.92 5.27 -1.87
N VAL A 307 20.97 5.31 -2.80
CA VAL A 307 20.02 4.21 -3.02
C VAL A 307 20.53 3.31 -4.14
N THR A 308 20.57 2.01 -3.90
CA THR A 308 20.96 0.98 -4.88
C THR A 308 19.91 -0.14 -4.95
N PHE A 309 19.94 -0.92 -6.03
CA PHE A 309 19.08 -2.08 -6.23
C PHE A 309 19.71 -3.40 -5.74
N THR A 310 21.01 -3.42 -5.50
CA THR A 310 21.75 -4.59 -5.02
C THR A 310 22.95 -4.15 -4.19
N LEU A 311 23.32 -4.95 -3.20
CA LEU A 311 24.50 -4.69 -2.38
C LEU A 311 25.79 -4.85 -3.22
N PRO A 312 26.81 -4.00 -3.04
CA PRO A 312 28.03 -4.04 -3.84
C PRO A 312 28.79 -5.37 -3.76
N SER A 313 28.67 -6.09 -2.64
CA SER A 313 29.28 -7.42 -2.47
C SER A 313 28.70 -8.49 -3.39
N GLN A 314 27.46 -8.33 -3.88
CA GLN A 314 26.84 -9.24 -4.85
C GLN A 314 27.17 -8.89 -6.31
N ILE A 315 27.63 -7.67 -6.58
CA ILE A 315 28.04 -7.24 -7.93
C ILE A 315 29.32 -7.97 -8.34
N ASN A 316 30.27 -8.16 -7.41
CA ASN A 316 31.52 -8.89 -7.68
C ASN A 316 31.31 -10.39 -7.93
N SER A 317 30.25 -11.01 -7.40
CA SER A 317 29.92 -12.42 -7.69
C SER A 317 29.22 -12.62 -9.02
N ILE A 318 28.49 -11.62 -9.51
CA ILE A 318 27.79 -11.68 -10.81
C ILE A 318 28.79 -11.47 -11.97
N VAL A 319 29.81 -10.63 -11.78
CA VAL A 319 30.87 -10.41 -12.78
C VAL A 319 31.80 -11.63 -12.90
N SER A 320 31.97 -12.42 -11.84
CA SER A 320 32.81 -13.63 -11.87
C SER A 320 32.20 -14.85 -12.58
N GLU A 321 30.89 -14.86 -12.88
CA GLU A 321 30.26 -15.94 -13.65
C GLU A 321 30.32 -15.72 -15.17
N ASP A 322 30.56 -14.48 -15.64
CA ASP A 322 30.64 -14.15 -17.08
C ASP A 322 32.09 -14.18 -17.63
N GLU A 323 33.10 -14.40 -16.78
CA GLU A 323 34.50 -14.60 -17.18
C GLU A 323 34.95 -16.06 -17.00
N SER A 324 34.25 -17.01 -17.62
CA SER A 324 34.83 -18.32 -17.95
C SER A 324 35.30 -18.32 -19.41
N PRO A 325 36.62 -18.35 -19.69
CA PRO A 325 37.10 -18.39 -21.07
C PRO A 325 36.86 -19.77 -21.67
N ASN A 326 36.23 -19.79 -22.86
CA ASN A 326 36.31 -20.93 -23.79
C ASN A 326 37.69 -20.98 -24.46
#